data_AF-A0AAN8A713-F1
#
_entry.id   AF-A0AAN8A713-F1
#
_cell.length_a   1.000
_cell.length_b   1.000
_cell.length_c   1.000
_cell.angle_alpha   90.00
_cell.angle_beta   90.00
_cell.angle_gamma   90.00
#
_symmetry.space_group_name_H-M   'P 1'
#
loop_
_entity.id
_entity.type
_entity.pdbx_description
1 polymer ?
#
loop_
_entity_poly.entity_id
_entity_poly.type
_entity_poly.pdbx_seq_one_letter_code
_entity_poly.pdbx_strand_id
1 'polypeptide(L)'
;MGVQMDRLFGPPPEPVIPPKIDIVRTLSTTTEPLPRYLFRAWSNTPGRNPLLNTVEAITPHAFLDGDGPVSINQIPPDELMTLWQGHLVSREVKSVFSSWSHSLACIASIATRHIERGGENPHISVVDTTKLARHNFVAHTAAPALQEAGIPGHCTEFFVFGIVSGDAHHAVSVADLAAAGLPLAIICLPGTIVGATTTATPHPDIAIAMLAGQLFGPHFELAIACFILGFRCPDTTS
;
A
#
# COMPACT_ATOMS: atom_id res chain seq x y z
N MET A 1 -32.91 -25.72 -46.88
CA MET A 1 -33.43 -24.80 -45.84
C MET A 1 -32.23 -24.22 -45.10
N GLY A 2 -31.80 -23.00 -45.44
CA GLY A 2 -30.72 -22.30 -44.75
C GLY A 2 -31.33 -21.16 -43.95
N VAL A 3 -31.25 -21.24 -42.62
CA VAL A 3 -31.73 -20.18 -41.73
C VAL A 3 -30.65 -19.09 -41.66
N GLN A 4 -31.02 -17.89 -42.09
CA GLN A 4 -30.17 -16.69 -42.04
C GLN A 4 -30.12 -16.18 -40.59
N MET A 5 -28.99 -16.38 -39.92
CA MET A 5 -28.74 -16.05 -38.52
C MET A 5 -28.20 -14.61 -38.31
N ASP A 6 -28.53 -13.67 -39.20
CA ASP A 6 -27.93 -12.31 -39.19
C ASP A 6 -28.74 -11.25 -38.42
N ARG A 7 -29.59 -11.62 -37.44
CA ARG A 7 -30.44 -10.63 -36.74
C ARG A 7 -30.55 -10.80 -35.22
N LEU A 8 -29.48 -11.24 -34.54
CA LEU A 8 -29.50 -11.35 -33.07
C LEU A 8 -28.46 -10.51 -32.32
N PHE A 9 -27.59 -9.78 -33.02
CA PHE A 9 -26.64 -8.89 -32.37
C PHE A 9 -26.89 -7.48 -32.89
N GLY A 10 -27.38 -6.61 -32.00
CA GLY A 10 -27.38 -5.17 -32.23
C GLY A 10 -25.95 -4.68 -32.52
N PRO A 11 -25.79 -3.45 -33.03
CA PRO A 11 -24.45 -2.89 -33.21
C PRO A 11 -23.65 -3.05 -31.92
N PRO A 12 -22.35 -3.43 -32.01
CA PRO A 12 -21.51 -3.50 -30.83
C PRO A 12 -21.64 -2.19 -30.06
N PRO A 13 -21.77 -2.23 -28.72
CA PRO A 13 -21.90 -1.03 -27.93
C PRO A 13 -20.74 -0.10 -28.29
N GLU A 14 -21.06 1.17 -28.56
CA GLU A 14 -20.04 2.17 -28.82
C GLU A 14 -19.00 2.11 -27.70
N PRO A 15 -17.69 2.17 -28.02
CA PRO A 15 -16.68 2.22 -26.99
C PRO A 15 -16.99 3.41 -26.08
N VAL A 16 -17.32 3.11 -24.83
CA VAL A 16 -17.50 4.12 -23.80
C VAL A 16 -16.15 4.80 -23.65
N ILE A 17 -16.00 5.96 -24.27
CA ILE A 17 -14.84 6.82 -24.06
C ILE A 17 -14.96 7.26 -22.61
N PRO A 18 -14.08 6.80 -21.70
CA PRO A 18 -14.15 7.23 -20.32
C PRO A 18 -14.04 8.77 -20.31
N PRO A 19 -14.83 9.46 -19.49
CA PRO A 19 -14.71 10.91 -19.38
C PRO A 19 -13.24 11.27 -19.12
N LYS A 20 -12.75 12.35 -19.76
CA LYS A 20 -11.43 12.92 -19.46
C LYS A 20 -11.45 13.42 -18.02
N ILE A 21 -11.15 12.51 -17.10
CA ILE A 21 -11.07 12.80 -15.69
C ILE A 21 -9.73 13.48 -15.45
N ASP A 22 -9.78 14.70 -14.94
CA ASP A 22 -8.63 15.34 -14.34
C ASP A 22 -8.30 14.59 -13.05
N ILE A 23 -7.50 13.53 -13.15
CA ILE A 23 -7.19 12.65 -12.03
C ILE A 23 -6.59 13.44 -10.87
N VAL A 24 -5.78 14.46 -11.16
CA VAL A 24 -5.14 15.27 -10.11
C VAL A 24 -6.21 16.02 -9.34
N ARG A 25 -7.13 16.69 -10.05
CA ARG A 25 -8.24 17.38 -9.42
C ARG A 25 -9.15 16.40 -8.67
N THR A 26 -9.50 15.28 -9.28
CA THR A 26 -10.33 14.24 -8.66
C THR A 26 -9.69 13.74 -7.36
N LEU A 27 -8.43 13.33 -7.40
CA LEU A 27 -7.68 12.85 -6.24
C LEU A 27 -7.49 13.94 -5.17
N SER A 28 -7.35 15.20 -5.58
CA SER A 28 -7.21 16.33 -4.65
C SER A 28 -8.54 16.76 -4.01
N THR A 29 -9.68 16.43 -4.63
CA THR A 29 -11.03 16.79 -4.14
C THR A 29 -11.71 15.71 -3.31
N THR A 30 -11.27 14.45 -3.40
CA THR A 30 -11.67 13.37 -2.47
C THR A 30 -10.92 13.52 -1.16
N THR A 31 -11.40 14.42 -0.31
CA THR A 31 -10.91 14.65 1.05
C THR A 31 -11.44 13.58 2.00
N GLU A 32 -11.02 12.32 1.83
CA GLU A 32 -10.97 11.46 3.02
C GLU A 32 -9.80 11.94 3.88
N PRO A 33 -9.93 11.99 5.21
CA PRO A 33 -8.79 12.28 6.06
C PRO A 33 -7.73 11.21 5.81
N LEU A 34 -6.61 11.62 5.19
CA LEU A 34 -5.49 10.73 4.94
C LEU A 34 -5.04 10.11 6.26
N PRO A 35 -4.88 8.78 6.33
CA PRO A 35 -4.27 8.15 7.49
C PRO A 35 -2.91 8.80 7.75
N ARG A 36 -2.67 9.17 9.01
CA ARG A 36 -1.39 9.77 9.39
C ARG A 36 -0.23 8.84 9.09
N TYR A 37 -0.41 7.54 9.29
CA TYR A 37 0.61 6.54 9.05
C TYR A 37 0.19 5.58 7.95
N LEU A 38 1.10 5.35 7.01
CA LEU A 38 0.97 4.29 6.01
C LEU A 38 2.19 3.37 6.11
N PHE A 39 1.99 2.12 5.70
CA PHE A 39 2.92 1.01 5.84
C PHE A 39 3.18 0.38 4.48
N ARG A 40 4.34 -0.24 4.32
CA ARG A 40 4.65 -1.08 3.15
C ARG A 40 5.63 -2.18 3.50
N ALA A 41 5.49 -3.31 2.84
CA ALA A 41 6.47 -4.39 2.91
C ALA A 41 7.32 -4.37 1.64
N TRP A 42 8.60 -4.70 1.79
CA TRP A 42 9.51 -4.89 0.66
C TRP A 42 10.61 -5.87 1.04
N SER A 43 11.30 -6.40 0.03
CA SER A 43 12.48 -7.25 0.20
C SER A 43 13.44 -6.99 -0.97
N ASN A 44 14.72 -7.26 -0.75
CA ASN A 44 15.75 -7.14 -1.77
C ASN A 44 15.83 -8.42 -2.60
N THR A 45 14.69 -8.81 -3.20
CA THR A 45 14.62 -10.04 -4.00
C THR A 45 15.62 -9.94 -5.17
N PRO A 46 16.41 -11.00 -5.43
CA PRO A 46 17.28 -11.06 -6.61
C PRO A 46 16.51 -10.73 -7.90
N GLY A 47 17.11 -9.90 -8.76
CA GLY A 47 16.49 -9.45 -10.03
C GLY A 47 15.64 -8.19 -9.93
N ARG A 48 15.43 -7.62 -8.73
CA ARG A 48 14.92 -6.24 -8.56
C ARG A 48 16.07 -5.27 -8.31
N ASN A 49 15.91 -4.02 -8.74
CA ASN A 49 16.91 -2.99 -8.46
C ASN A 49 16.88 -2.66 -6.95
N PRO A 50 17.97 -2.90 -6.20
CA PRO A 50 18.01 -2.67 -4.76
C PRO A 50 17.90 -1.18 -4.38
N LEU A 51 18.14 -0.26 -5.33
CA LEU A 51 18.03 1.19 -5.10
C LEU A 51 16.58 1.68 -4.99
N LEU A 52 15.60 0.84 -5.33
CA LEU A 52 14.18 1.20 -5.23
C LEU A 52 13.73 1.31 -3.78
N ASN A 53 14.28 0.49 -2.90
CA ASN A 53 13.84 0.39 -1.51
C ASN A 53 15.05 0.18 -0.62
N THR A 54 15.36 1.17 0.19
CA THR A 54 16.38 1.10 1.21
C THR A 54 15.76 1.46 2.55
N VAL A 55 16.54 1.35 3.62
CA VAL A 55 16.07 1.75 4.95
C VAL A 55 15.94 3.27 5.08
N GLU A 56 16.63 4.03 4.23
CA GLU A 56 16.64 5.49 4.18
C GLU A 56 15.60 6.09 3.23
N ALA A 57 15.23 5.34 2.17
CA ALA A 57 14.37 5.87 1.13
C ALA A 57 13.58 4.80 0.37
N ILE A 58 12.41 5.23 -0.10
CA ILE A 58 11.62 4.54 -1.11
C ILE A 58 11.63 5.38 -2.38
N THR A 59 12.17 4.81 -3.44
CA THR A 59 12.38 5.46 -4.74
C THR A 59 11.52 4.76 -5.79
N PRO A 60 10.44 5.39 -6.29
CA PRO A 60 9.70 4.83 -7.42
C PRO A 60 10.60 4.69 -8.66
N HIS A 61 10.29 3.72 -9.54
CA HIS A 61 11.13 3.39 -10.70
C HIS A 61 11.45 4.59 -11.61
N ALA A 62 10.51 5.52 -11.77
CA ALA A 62 10.71 6.73 -12.60
C ALA A 62 11.81 7.66 -12.06
N PHE A 63 12.17 7.56 -10.78
CA PHE A 63 13.12 8.45 -10.11
C PHE A 63 14.52 7.84 -9.97
N LEU A 64 14.72 6.57 -10.32
CA LEU A 64 15.99 5.86 -10.11
C LEU A 64 17.18 6.56 -10.79
N ASP A 65 16.98 7.09 -11.98
CA ASP A 65 18.01 7.75 -12.78
C ASP A 65 18.09 9.26 -12.51
N GLY A 66 17.31 9.78 -11.54
CA GLY A 66 17.21 11.21 -11.26
C GLY A 66 16.27 12.00 -12.19
N ASP A 67 15.70 11.33 -13.20
CA ASP A 67 14.85 11.94 -14.24
C ASP A 67 13.35 11.93 -13.92
N GLY A 68 12.98 11.72 -12.66
CA GLY A 68 11.58 11.69 -12.26
C GLY A 68 10.92 13.08 -12.33
N PRO A 69 9.59 13.16 -12.60
CA PRO A 69 8.88 14.43 -12.65
C PRO A 69 8.93 15.16 -11.30
N VAL A 70 9.12 16.48 -11.33
CA VAL A 70 9.25 17.31 -10.11
C VAL A 70 7.93 17.40 -9.35
N SER A 71 6.79 17.33 -10.06
CA SER A 71 5.46 17.35 -9.47
C SER A 71 4.49 16.49 -10.27
N ILE A 72 3.53 15.87 -9.58
CA ILE A 72 2.45 15.12 -10.21
C ILE A 72 1.65 15.98 -11.21
N ASN A 73 1.58 17.29 -10.98
CA ASN A 73 0.85 18.24 -11.83
C ASN A 73 1.54 18.50 -13.18
N GLN A 74 2.79 18.06 -13.34
CA GLN A 74 3.53 18.17 -14.60
C GLN A 74 3.29 16.98 -15.53
N ILE A 75 2.66 15.91 -15.03
CA ILE A 75 2.36 14.73 -15.83
C ILE A 75 1.04 14.96 -16.57
N PRO A 76 1.00 14.81 -17.91
CA PRO A 76 -0.24 14.87 -18.67
C PRO A 76 -1.30 13.91 -18.10
N PRO A 77 -2.59 14.32 -17.99
CA PRO A 77 -3.62 13.49 -17.36
C PRO A 77 -3.76 12.07 -17.93
N ASP A 78 -3.68 11.93 -19.25
CA ASP A 78 -3.78 10.62 -19.93
C ASP A 78 -2.56 9.73 -19.61
N GLU A 79 -1.38 10.32 -19.48
CA GLU A 79 -0.16 9.62 -19.06
C GLU A 79 -0.25 9.21 -17.59
N LEU A 80 -0.74 10.12 -16.73
CA LEU A 80 -0.91 9.84 -15.30
C LEU A 80 -1.90 8.70 -15.05
N MET A 81 -2.99 8.63 -15.83
CA MET A 81 -3.92 7.50 -15.81
C MET A 81 -3.24 6.19 -16.22
N THR A 82 -2.40 6.24 -17.26
CA THR A 82 -1.66 5.07 -17.74
C THR A 82 -0.69 4.56 -16.67
N LEU A 83 0.05 5.46 -16.02
CA LEU A 83 0.96 5.14 -14.92
C LEU A 83 0.21 4.57 -13.72
N TRP A 84 -0.92 5.18 -13.36
CA TRP A 84 -1.78 4.74 -12.26
C TRP A 84 -2.31 3.33 -12.47
N GLN A 85 -2.96 3.07 -13.63
CA GLN A 85 -3.51 1.76 -13.96
C GLN A 85 -2.39 0.72 -14.12
N GLY A 86 -1.30 1.09 -14.79
CA GLY A 86 -0.15 0.23 -14.97
C GLY A 86 0.43 -0.24 -13.64
N HIS A 87 0.55 0.67 -12.67
CA HIS A 87 1.02 0.33 -11.32
C HIS A 87 0.04 -0.58 -10.56
N LEU A 88 -1.26 -0.27 -10.59
CA LEU A 88 -2.30 -1.08 -9.93
C LEU A 88 -2.29 -2.54 -10.40
N VAL A 89 -2.26 -2.77 -11.71
CA VAL A 89 -2.29 -4.13 -12.27
C VAL A 89 -0.90 -4.76 -12.41
N SER A 90 0.13 -4.17 -11.79
CA SER A 90 1.51 -4.65 -11.81
C SER A 90 2.07 -4.88 -13.22
N ARG A 91 1.70 -4.02 -14.19
CA ARG A 91 2.34 -3.99 -15.52
C ARG A 91 3.74 -3.37 -15.39
N GLU A 92 4.63 -3.73 -16.30
CA GLU A 92 5.96 -3.10 -16.40
C GLU A 92 5.82 -1.63 -16.84
N VAL A 93 5.65 -0.75 -15.87
CA VAL A 93 5.70 0.70 -16.04
C VAL A 93 6.80 1.28 -15.16
N LYS A 94 7.53 2.28 -15.69
CA LYS A 94 8.40 3.12 -14.86
C LYS A 94 7.52 4.01 -13.99
N SER A 95 6.97 3.43 -12.93
CA SER A 95 5.99 4.12 -12.09
C SER A 95 6.62 5.27 -11.32
N VAL A 96 5.86 6.35 -11.24
CA VAL A 96 6.12 7.52 -10.37
C VAL A 96 5.58 7.31 -8.95
N PHE A 97 4.90 6.20 -8.71
CA PHE A 97 4.23 5.87 -7.45
C PHE A 97 4.94 4.74 -6.70
N SER A 98 4.79 4.78 -5.38
CA SER A 98 5.00 3.64 -4.50
C SER A 98 3.68 3.26 -3.83
N SER A 99 3.43 1.96 -3.64
CA SER A 99 2.24 1.45 -2.95
C SER A 99 2.46 1.38 -1.45
N TRP A 100 1.43 1.79 -0.70
CA TRP A 100 1.39 1.80 0.75
C TRP A 100 0.01 1.36 1.25
N SER A 101 -0.10 1.04 2.53
CA SER A 101 -1.35 0.66 3.17
C SER A 101 -1.51 1.25 4.55
N HIS A 102 -2.72 1.64 4.94
CA HIS A 102 -3.02 2.03 6.33
C HIS A 102 -3.09 0.83 7.29
N SER A 103 -3.13 -0.40 6.76
CA SER A 103 -3.27 -1.62 7.55
C SER A 103 -1.91 -2.28 7.78
N LEU A 104 -1.37 -2.16 8.99
CA LEU A 104 -0.15 -2.87 9.39
C LEU A 104 -0.32 -4.40 9.30
N ALA A 105 -1.50 -4.95 9.58
CA ALA A 105 -1.79 -6.38 9.41
C ALA A 105 -1.74 -6.83 7.95
N CYS A 106 -2.29 -6.04 7.03
CA CYS A 106 -2.18 -6.31 5.60
C CYS A 106 -0.71 -6.35 5.18
N ILE A 107 0.09 -5.38 5.64
CA ILE A 107 1.52 -5.30 5.33
C ILE A 107 2.32 -6.43 5.98
N ALA A 108 2.01 -6.82 7.21
CA ALA A 108 2.63 -7.98 7.83
C ALA A 108 2.36 -9.26 7.01
N SER A 109 1.15 -9.42 6.46
CA SER A 109 0.80 -10.56 5.60
C SER A 109 1.64 -10.57 4.32
N ILE A 110 1.85 -9.40 3.71
CA ILE A 110 2.70 -9.26 2.52
C ILE A 110 4.17 -9.54 2.88
N ALA A 111 4.66 -9.07 4.03
CA ALA A 111 6.01 -9.33 4.50
C ALA A 111 6.24 -10.84 4.74
N THR A 112 5.28 -11.56 5.33
CA THR A 112 5.35 -13.03 5.44
C THR A 112 5.45 -13.71 4.07
N ARG A 113 4.66 -13.26 3.08
CA ARG A 113 4.74 -13.79 1.71
C ARG A 113 6.10 -13.53 1.05
N HIS A 114 6.78 -12.43 1.37
CA HIS A 114 8.15 -12.21 0.91
C HIS A 114 9.09 -13.28 1.47
N ILE A 115 8.99 -13.62 2.76
CA ILE A 115 9.78 -14.69 3.38
C ILE A 115 9.48 -16.04 2.71
N GLU A 116 8.21 -16.40 2.57
CA GLU A 116 7.76 -17.68 1.99
C GLU A 116 8.25 -17.88 0.55
N ARG A 117 8.46 -16.79 -0.19
CA ARG A 117 8.96 -16.79 -1.58
C ARG A 117 10.48 -16.71 -1.67
N GLY A 118 11.20 -16.81 -0.56
CA GLY A 118 12.67 -16.70 -0.52
C GLY A 118 13.18 -15.27 -0.70
N GLY A 119 12.37 -14.26 -0.37
CA GLY A 119 12.78 -12.87 -0.38
C GLY A 119 13.88 -12.62 0.66
N GLU A 120 14.96 -11.98 0.23
CA GLU A 120 16.08 -11.64 1.10
C GLU A 120 15.80 -10.36 1.87
N ASN A 121 16.09 -10.38 3.17
CA ASN A 121 15.99 -9.24 4.08
C ASN A 121 14.67 -8.45 3.93
N PRO A 122 13.52 -9.05 4.24
CA PRO A 122 12.25 -8.34 4.19
C PRO A 122 12.19 -7.26 5.28
N HIS A 123 11.59 -6.13 4.93
CA HIS A 123 11.42 -4.97 5.80
C HIS A 123 9.97 -4.48 5.76
N ILE A 124 9.58 -3.80 6.84
CA ILE A 124 8.37 -3.01 6.91
C ILE A 124 8.79 -1.54 7.02
N SER A 125 8.36 -0.71 6.08
CA SER A 125 8.48 0.75 6.20
C SER A 125 7.19 1.35 6.73
N VAL A 126 7.33 2.43 7.48
CA VAL A 126 6.26 3.34 7.89
C VAL A 126 6.55 4.73 7.32
N VAL A 127 5.49 5.46 6.96
CA VAL A 127 5.57 6.88 6.59
C VAL A 127 4.57 7.71 7.38
N ASP A 128 5.00 8.85 7.93
CA ASP A 128 4.13 9.89 8.50
C ASP A 128 3.73 10.87 7.39
N THR A 129 2.48 10.78 6.95
CA THR A 129 1.94 11.59 5.85
C THR A 129 1.91 13.08 6.16
N THR A 130 1.98 13.47 7.43
CA THR A 130 2.03 14.89 7.86
C THR A 130 3.42 15.50 7.74
N LYS A 131 4.45 14.66 7.57
CA LYS A 131 5.86 15.08 7.44
C LYS A 131 6.42 14.90 6.05
N LEU A 132 5.64 14.32 5.13
CA LEU A 132 6.05 14.15 3.74
C LEU A 132 6.50 15.47 3.12
N ALA A 133 7.51 15.39 2.24
CA ALA A 133 7.98 16.58 1.55
C ALA A 133 6.85 17.16 0.69
N ARG A 134 6.88 18.48 0.51
CA ARG A 134 5.81 19.23 -0.18
C ARG A 134 5.51 18.77 -1.60
N HIS A 135 6.45 18.09 -2.25
CA HIS A 135 6.31 17.57 -3.60
C HIS A 135 5.66 16.17 -3.63
N ASN A 136 5.60 15.47 -2.50
CA ASN A 136 4.90 14.19 -2.43
C ASN A 136 3.39 14.41 -2.49
N PHE A 137 2.70 13.49 -3.16
CA PHE A 137 1.25 13.47 -3.25
C PHE A 137 0.77 12.09 -2.82
N VAL A 138 -0.27 12.05 -1.98
CA VAL A 138 -0.83 10.80 -1.45
C VAL A 138 -2.28 10.67 -1.91
N ALA A 139 -2.62 9.51 -2.46
CA ALA A 139 -3.97 9.22 -2.93
C ALA A 139 -4.42 7.82 -2.54
N HIS A 140 -5.67 7.71 -2.05
CA HIS A 140 -6.30 6.42 -1.84
C HIS A 140 -6.69 5.82 -3.18
N THR A 141 -6.30 4.57 -3.43
CA THR A 141 -6.55 3.95 -4.74
C THR A 141 -8.03 3.64 -4.98
N ALA A 142 -8.79 3.45 -3.90
CA ALA A 142 -10.22 3.19 -3.93
C ALA A 142 -11.05 4.44 -3.58
N ALA A 143 -10.52 5.64 -3.80
CA ALA A 143 -11.25 6.87 -3.57
C ALA A 143 -12.60 6.87 -4.32
N PRO A 144 -13.72 7.33 -3.72
CA PRO A 144 -15.04 7.23 -4.33
C PRO A 144 -15.12 7.76 -5.76
N ALA A 145 -14.49 8.91 -6.03
CA ALA A 145 -14.51 9.51 -7.36
C ALA A 145 -13.73 8.70 -8.42
N LEU A 146 -12.75 7.88 -8.02
CA LEU A 146 -12.12 6.92 -8.93
C LEU A 146 -13.05 5.72 -9.19
N GLN A 147 -13.76 5.26 -8.17
CA GLN A 147 -14.71 4.16 -8.31
C GLN A 147 -15.90 4.56 -9.19
N GLU A 148 -16.46 5.76 -9.00
CA GLU A 148 -17.51 6.35 -9.84
C GLU A 148 -17.07 6.48 -11.30
N ALA A 149 -15.78 6.72 -11.52
CA ALA A 149 -15.15 6.74 -12.84
C ALA A 149 -14.89 5.36 -13.45
N GLY A 150 -15.22 4.27 -12.75
CA GLY A 150 -14.95 2.90 -13.19
C GLY A 150 -13.47 2.51 -13.12
N ILE A 151 -12.64 3.24 -12.36
CA ILE A 151 -11.22 2.95 -12.19
C ILE A 151 -11.07 1.98 -11.01
N PRO A 152 -10.43 0.82 -11.20
CA PRO A 152 -10.24 -0.14 -10.12
C PRO A 152 -9.29 0.42 -9.05
N GLY A 153 -9.42 -0.09 -7.83
CA GLY A 153 -8.58 0.26 -6.69
C GLY A 153 -8.72 -0.73 -5.54
N HIS A 154 -7.84 -0.65 -4.55
CA HIS A 154 -7.85 -1.52 -3.39
C HIS A 154 -8.14 -0.71 -2.11
N CYS A 155 -9.10 -1.16 -1.30
CA CYS A 155 -9.56 -0.42 -0.11
C CYS A 155 -8.44 -0.17 0.93
N THR A 156 -7.40 -1.00 0.92
CA THR A 156 -6.25 -0.86 1.81
C THR A 156 -5.08 -0.14 1.16
N GLU A 157 -5.10 0.17 -0.14
CA GLU A 157 -3.93 0.67 -0.89
C GLU A 157 -3.99 2.17 -1.15
N PHE A 158 -2.85 2.81 -0.90
CA PHE A 158 -2.58 4.21 -1.14
C PHE A 158 -1.35 4.32 -2.05
N PHE A 159 -1.40 5.24 -3.00
CA PHE A 159 -0.23 5.62 -3.79
C PHE A 159 0.41 6.86 -3.20
N VAL A 160 1.74 6.82 -3.10
CA VAL A 160 2.55 7.98 -2.79
C VAL A 160 3.43 8.29 -4.00
N PHE A 161 3.25 9.48 -4.56
CA PHE A 161 4.06 10.03 -5.63
C PHE A 161 5.40 10.54 -5.11
N GLY A 162 6.47 10.27 -5.86
CA GLY A 162 7.81 10.78 -5.58
C GLY A 162 8.60 9.94 -4.57
N ILE A 163 9.82 10.39 -4.30
CA ILE A 163 10.73 9.76 -3.35
C ILE A 163 10.22 10.02 -1.93
N VAL A 164 10.16 8.97 -1.11
CA VAL A 164 9.81 9.07 0.31
C VAL A 164 11.07 8.81 1.12
N SER A 165 11.51 9.77 1.92
CA SER A 165 12.77 9.72 2.69
C SER A 165 12.77 10.72 3.84
N GLY A 166 13.84 10.71 4.65
CA GLY A 166 14.04 11.66 5.76
C GLY A 166 13.08 11.42 6.93
N ASP A 167 12.78 12.46 7.70
CA ASP A 167 12.00 12.38 8.95
C ASP A 167 10.57 11.83 8.80
N ALA A 168 10.07 11.77 7.57
CA ALA A 168 8.77 11.20 7.26
C ALA A 168 8.80 9.67 7.21
N HIS A 169 9.96 9.04 7.04
CA HIS A 169 10.10 7.62 6.72
C HIS A 169 11.01 6.90 7.71
N HIS A 170 10.65 5.67 8.02
CA HIS A 170 11.52 4.73 8.71
C HIS A 170 11.25 3.31 8.23
N ALA A 171 12.24 2.42 8.29
CA ALA A 171 12.09 1.01 7.97
C ALA A 171 12.74 0.12 9.02
N VAL A 172 12.09 -1.01 9.32
CA VAL A 172 12.58 -2.01 10.27
C VAL A 172 12.62 -3.37 9.59
N SER A 173 13.68 -4.13 9.83
CA SER A 173 13.77 -5.49 9.30
C SER A 173 12.75 -6.40 10.00
N VAL A 174 12.17 -7.34 9.26
CA VAL A 174 11.27 -8.33 9.85
C VAL A 174 12.00 -9.21 10.87
N ALA A 175 13.31 -9.42 10.70
CA ALA A 175 14.14 -10.15 11.64
C ALA A 175 14.22 -9.45 13.00
N ASP A 176 14.38 -8.12 13.03
CA ASP A 176 14.42 -7.35 14.27
C ASP A 176 13.06 -7.36 14.99
N LEU A 177 11.96 -7.26 14.23
CA LEU A 177 10.61 -7.39 14.80
C LEU A 177 10.39 -8.77 15.44
N ALA A 178 10.84 -9.83 14.78
CA ALA A 178 10.78 -11.18 15.33
C ALA A 178 11.67 -11.34 16.58
N ALA A 179 12.88 -10.75 16.58
CA ALA A 179 13.79 -10.76 17.72
C ALA A 179 13.22 -9.98 18.94
N ALA A 180 12.42 -8.94 18.69
CA ALA A 180 11.68 -8.21 19.71
C ALA A 180 10.41 -8.96 20.21
N GLY A 181 10.16 -10.18 19.73
CA GLY A 181 9.04 -11.01 20.16
C GLY A 181 7.74 -10.76 19.40
N LEU A 182 7.77 -10.03 18.28
CA LEU A 182 6.61 -9.78 17.42
C LEU A 182 6.71 -10.58 16.11
N PRO A 183 6.41 -11.89 16.10
CA PRO A 183 6.33 -12.65 14.86
C PRO A 183 5.18 -12.12 13.99
N LEU A 184 5.43 -11.93 12.69
CA LEU A 184 4.44 -11.38 11.76
C LEU A 184 3.12 -12.15 11.76
N ALA A 185 3.16 -13.47 12.02
CA ALA A 185 1.96 -14.29 12.16
C ALA A 185 0.98 -13.79 13.23
N ILE A 186 1.47 -13.14 14.31
CA ILE A 186 0.63 -12.53 15.35
C ILE A 186 -0.08 -11.27 14.82
N ILE A 187 0.57 -10.51 13.94
CA ILE A 187 0.00 -9.31 13.31
C ILE A 187 -1.00 -9.71 12.20
N CYS A 188 -0.77 -10.85 11.54
CA CYS A 188 -1.54 -11.36 10.41
C CYS A 188 -2.86 -12.06 10.76
N LEU A 189 -3.40 -11.94 11.97
CA LEU A 189 -4.67 -12.59 12.34
C LEU A 189 -5.87 -11.66 12.09
N PRO A 190 -6.51 -11.66 10.91
CA PRO A 190 -7.90 -11.28 10.81
C PRO A 190 -8.71 -12.40 11.46
N GLY A 191 -9.78 -12.04 12.19
CA GLY A 191 -10.69 -12.93 12.93
C GLY A 191 -10.97 -14.27 12.26
N THR A 192 -10.09 -15.24 12.48
CA THR A 192 -10.21 -16.60 11.96
C THR A 192 -10.88 -17.41 13.05
N ILE A 193 -12.22 -17.42 13.03
CA ILE A 193 -12.96 -18.55 13.60
C ILE A 193 -12.81 -19.69 12.59
N VAL A 194 -11.70 -20.44 12.68
CA VAL A 194 -11.67 -21.82 12.19
C VAL A 194 -12.03 -22.68 13.39
N GLY A 195 -13.02 -23.55 13.20
CA GLY A 195 -13.66 -24.31 14.27
C GLY A 195 -12.68 -25.00 15.23
N ALA A 196 -13.08 -25.00 16.49
CA ALA A 196 -12.58 -25.84 17.59
C ALA A 196 -11.11 -25.68 17.97
N THR A 197 -10.82 -24.73 18.86
CA THR A 197 -10.50 -25.00 20.28
C THR A 197 -10.12 -23.68 20.93
N THR A 198 -10.77 -23.36 22.04
CA THR A 198 -10.42 -22.25 22.93
C THR A 198 -9.01 -22.43 23.47
N THR A 199 -8.02 -21.93 22.76
CA THR A 199 -6.78 -21.45 23.38
C THR A 199 -6.68 -19.99 23.02
N ALA A 200 -6.92 -19.14 24.02
CA ALA A 200 -6.76 -17.71 23.88
C ALA A 200 -5.34 -17.46 23.36
N THR A 201 -5.23 -17.02 22.11
CA THR A 201 -3.97 -16.53 21.57
C THR A 201 -3.57 -15.37 22.48
N PRO A 202 -2.36 -15.37 23.08
CA PRO A 202 -1.98 -14.29 23.96
C PRO A 202 -2.01 -13.00 23.16
N HIS A 203 -2.79 -12.02 23.63
CA HIS A 203 -2.72 -10.65 23.17
C HIS A 203 -1.23 -10.27 23.15
N PRO A 204 -0.71 -9.61 22.09
CA PRO A 204 0.66 -9.12 22.14
C PRO A 204 0.78 -8.29 23.41
N ASP A 205 1.72 -8.70 24.27
CA ASP A 205 2.02 -8.04 25.53
C ASP A 205 2.30 -6.55 25.23
N ILE A 206 1.82 -5.65 26.07
CA ILE A 206 2.16 -4.23 25.99
C ILE A 206 3.67 -4.07 25.90
N ALA A 207 4.45 -4.89 26.60
CA ALA A 207 5.91 -4.91 26.49
C ALA A 207 6.40 -5.22 25.06
N ILE A 208 5.82 -6.22 24.38
CA ILE A 208 6.18 -6.59 23.00
C ILE A 208 5.77 -5.46 22.03
N ALA A 209 4.57 -4.91 22.19
CA ALA A 209 4.10 -3.81 21.34
C ALA A 209 4.98 -2.56 21.49
N MET A 210 5.40 -2.24 22.72
CA MET A 210 6.32 -1.13 22.99
C MET A 210 7.72 -1.39 22.43
N LEU A 211 8.28 -2.59 22.64
CA LEU A 211 9.59 -2.96 22.08
C LEU A 211 9.59 -2.88 20.55
N ALA A 212 8.55 -3.40 19.89
CA ALA A 212 8.39 -3.28 18.45
C ALA A 212 8.25 -1.82 18.01
N GLY A 213 7.48 -1.01 18.74
CA GLY A 213 7.36 0.42 18.48
C GLY A 213 8.71 1.14 18.54
N GLN A 214 9.54 0.82 19.54
CA GLN A 214 10.86 1.43 19.71
C GLN A 214 11.79 1.19 18.53
N LEU A 215 11.67 0.05 17.84
CA LEU A 215 12.44 -0.24 16.63
C LEU A 215 12.13 0.76 15.50
N PHE A 216 10.90 1.29 15.46
CA PHE A 216 10.52 2.33 14.50
C PHE A 216 10.97 3.74 14.93
N GLY A 217 11.56 3.89 16.11
CA GLY A 217 12.05 5.17 16.63
C GLY A 217 10.97 6.03 17.29
N PRO A 218 11.38 7.09 18.01
CA PRO A 218 10.50 7.84 18.93
C PRO A 218 9.36 8.59 18.22
N HIS A 219 9.49 8.84 16.92
CA HIS A 219 8.44 9.48 16.13
C HIS A 219 7.28 8.54 15.77
N PHE A 220 7.54 7.24 15.72
CA PHE A 220 6.58 6.22 15.29
C PHE A 220 6.19 5.27 16.43
N GLU A 221 7.00 5.18 17.48
CA GLU A 221 6.87 4.22 18.59
C GLU A 221 5.44 4.08 19.11
N LEU A 222 4.85 5.18 19.58
CA LEU A 222 3.51 5.14 20.16
C LEU A 222 2.47 4.72 19.13
N ALA A 223 2.58 5.21 17.89
CA ALA A 223 1.63 4.87 16.84
C ALA A 223 1.69 3.38 16.50
N ILE A 224 2.90 2.83 16.32
CA ILE A 224 3.12 1.41 16.05
C ILE A 224 2.62 0.55 17.21
N ALA A 225 2.98 0.89 18.44
CA ALA A 225 2.53 0.17 19.62
C ALA A 225 0.98 0.19 19.72
N CYS A 226 0.35 1.35 19.50
CA CYS A 226 -1.10 1.47 19.43
C CYS A 226 -1.72 0.66 18.29
N PHE A 227 -1.10 0.58 17.11
CA PHE A 227 -1.59 -0.27 16.02
C PHE A 227 -1.54 -1.74 16.43
N ILE A 228 -0.41 -2.20 16.97
CA ILE A 228 -0.24 -3.60 17.43
C ILE A 228 -1.27 -3.95 18.52
N LEU A 229 -1.50 -3.05 19.49
CA LEU A 229 -2.47 -3.25 20.58
C LEU A 229 -3.93 -3.05 20.15
N GLY A 230 -4.15 -2.22 19.14
CA GLY A 230 -5.46 -1.84 18.62
C GLY A 230 -6.08 -2.87 17.69
N PHE A 231 -5.32 -3.88 17.24
CA PHE A 231 -5.85 -5.08 16.60
C PHE A 231 -6.59 -5.94 17.63
N ARG A 232 -7.78 -5.50 18.02
CA ARG A 232 -8.80 -6.38 18.59
C ARG A 232 -9.54 -7.06 17.45
N CYS A 233 -9.70 -8.38 17.56
CA CYS A 233 -10.78 -9.09 16.89
C CYS A 233 -12.07 -8.28 17.15
N PRO A 234 -12.87 -7.88 16.14
CA PRO A 234 -14.19 -7.38 16.44
C PRO A 234 -14.92 -8.49 17.20
N ASP A 235 -15.26 -8.21 18.46
CA ASP A 235 -16.23 -9.01 19.19
C ASP A 235 -17.51 -9.01 18.33
N THR A 236 -17.84 -10.17 17.76
CA THR A 236 -19.15 -10.39 17.17
C THR A 236 -20.16 -10.42 18.30
N THR A 237 -20.69 -9.26 18.66
CA THR A 237 -21.96 -9.18 19.36
C THR A 237 -23.06 -8.92 18.35
N SER A 238 -23.77 -10.02 18.06
CA SER A 238 -25.23 -10.14 17.86
C SER A 238 -25.89 -9.32 16.75
#